data_AF-A0A976EBN0-F1
#
_entry.id   AF-A0A976EBN0-F1
#
_cell.length_a   1.000
_cell.length_b   1.000
_cell.length_c   1.000
_cell.angle_alpha   90.00
_cell.angle_beta   90.00
_cell.angle_gamma   90.00
#
_symmetry.space_group_name_H-M   'P 1'
#
loop_
_entity.id
_entity.type
_entity.pdbx_description
1 polymer ?
#
loop_
_entity_poly.entity_id
_entity_poly.type
_entity_poly.pdbx_seq_one_letter_code
_entity_poly.pdbx_strand_id
1 'polypeptide(L)'
;MAQNVVKGTKKSIPKKAKTESRTMNWIGNRLNLEKAIGKEFPVRYIDRAGFLLLLGLILIGFRLNAERQMRQMRKLTDEIHQLQATYTIRKAHYMKSGKQSELAPKLQALGLIESKQAPYRIVIKPVEK
;
A
#
# COMPACT_ATOMS: atom_id res chain seq x y z
N MET A 1 5.56 18.06 -85.21
CA MET A 1 6.78 18.71 -84.71
C MET A 1 6.38 19.50 -83.47
N ALA A 2 6.67 19.00 -82.26
CA ALA A 2 7.70 19.52 -81.34
C ALA A 2 7.37 20.95 -80.85
N GLN A 3 7.14 21.28 -79.58
CA GLN A 3 7.79 20.84 -78.34
C GLN A 3 6.96 21.13 -77.09
N ASN A 4 7.17 20.28 -76.09
CA ASN A 4 6.74 20.36 -74.70
C ASN A 4 7.67 21.34 -73.93
N VAL A 5 7.14 22.29 -73.14
CA VAL A 5 7.90 22.94 -72.06
C VAL A 5 6.99 23.20 -70.85
N VAL A 6 6.97 22.23 -69.94
CA VAL A 6 6.58 22.43 -68.54
C VAL A 6 7.60 23.38 -67.90
N LYS A 7 7.20 24.62 -67.64
CA LYS A 7 7.97 25.52 -66.76
C LYS A 7 7.82 25.01 -65.32
N GLY A 8 8.85 24.29 -64.87
CA GLY A 8 9.02 23.90 -63.48
C GLY A 8 9.13 25.12 -62.59
N THR A 9 8.12 25.35 -61.75
CA THR A 9 8.25 26.20 -60.59
C THR A 9 9.08 25.43 -59.56
N LYS A 10 10.24 26.01 -59.24
CA LYS A 10 11.21 25.48 -58.26
C LYS A 10 10.48 25.13 -56.96
N LYS A 11 10.44 23.84 -56.60
CA LYS A 11 10.19 23.36 -55.24
C LYS A 11 11.22 24.00 -54.32
N SER A 12 10.82 25.06 -53.61
CA SER A 12 11.55 25.49 -52.42
C SER A 12 11.52 24.34 -51.43
N ILE A 13 12.70 23.80 -51.13
CA ILE A 13 12.91 22.78 -50.10
C ILE A 13 12.23 23.29 -48.83
N PRO A 14 11.24 22.58 -48.24
CA PRO A 14 10.66 23.02 -47.00
C PRO A 14 11.76 22.95 -45.93
N LYS A 15 12.25 24.12 -45.51
CA LYS A 15 13.13 24.23 -44.34
C LYS A 15 12.36 23.58 -43.19
N LYS A 16 12.84 22.43 -42.72
CA LYS A 16 12.23 21.65 -41.65
C LYS A 16 11.92 22.59 -40.49
N ALA A 17 10.63 22.80 -40.23
CA ALA A 17 10.20 23.57 -39.08
C ALA A 17 10.81 22.93 -37.85
N LYS A 18 11.64 23.70 -37.14
CA LYS A 18 12.08 23.36 -35.79
C LYS A 18 10.82 23.31 -34.95
N THR A 19 10.29 22.12 -34.72
CA THR A 19 9.31 21.89 -33.65
C THR A 19 10.07 22.03 -32.34
N GLU A 20 10.36 23.28 -31.95
CA GLU A 20 10.69 23.62 -30.57
C GLU A 20 9.45 23.29 -29.74
N SER A 21 9.53 22.24 -28.93
CA SER A 21 8.54 21.96 -27.92
C SER A 21 8.51 23.17 -26.97
N ARG A 22 7.38 23.88 -26.90
CA ARG A 22 7.18 25.08 -26.03
C ARG A 22 7.66 24.85 -24.58
N THR A 23 7.58 23.61 -24.12
CA THR A 23 8.04 23.17 -22.80
C THR A 23 9.56 23.17 -22.67
N MET A 24 10.30 22.86 -23.73
CA MET A 24 11.76 22.83 -23.71
C MET A 24 12.38 24.23 -23.69
N ASN A 25 11.83 25.18 -24.46
CA ASN A 25 12.28 26.57 -24.43
C ASN A 25 12.05 27.23 -23.05
N TRP A 26 10.94 26.89 -22.38
CA TRP A 26 10.63 27.42 -21.05
C TRP A 26 11.60 26.89 -19.99
N ILE A 27 11.94 25.60 -20.03
CA ILE A 27 12.90 24.97 -19.11
C ILE A 27 14.33 25.46 -19.39
N GLY A 28 14.72 25.55 -20.66
CA GLY A 28 16.05 26.02 -21.09
C GLY A 28 16.36 27.43 -20.59
N ASN A 29 15.38 28.34 -20.68
CA ASN A 29 15.51 29.73 -20.23
C ASN A 29 15.62 29.87 -18.71
N ARG A 30 15.02 28.96 -17.93
CA ARG A 30 15.13 28.96 -16.45
C ARG A 30 16.44 28.35 -15.96
N LEU A 31 17.00 27.40 -16.70
CA LEU A 31 18.13 26.58 -16.26
C LEU A 31 19.46 26.92 -16.96
N ASN A 32 19.53 27.96 -17.80
CA ASN A 32 20.75 28.36 -18.53
C ASN A 32 21.49 27.18 -19.19
N LEU A 33 20.74 26.23 -19.76
CA LEU A 33 21.28 24.98 -20.32
C LEU A 33 22.31 25.26 -21.43
N GLU A 34 22.17 26.36 -22.16
CA GLU A 34 23.12 26.78 -23.21
C GLU A 34 24.54 27.05 -22.68
N LYS A 35 24.68 27.37 -21.39
CA LYS A 35 25.98 27.64 -20.76
C LYS A 35 26.61 26.40 -20.12
N ALA A 36 25.78 25.47 -19.65
CA ALA A 36 26.21 24.24 -19.00
C ALA A 36 26.49 23.10 -19.99
N ILE A 37 25.80 23.09 -21.13
CA ILE A 37 25.85 22.04 -22.14
C ILE A 37 26.36 22.71 -23.41
N GLY A 38 27.66 22.60 -23.66
CA GLY A 38 28.34 23.23 -24.79
C GLY A 38 27.61 23.03 -26.13
N LYS A 39 27.76 24.03 -26.99
CA LYS A 39 27.02 24.36 -28.23
C LYS A 39 26.80 23.22 -29.26
N GLU A 40 27.32 22.02 -29.03
CA GLU A 40 27.39 20.91 -29.97
C GLU A 40 26.46 19.75 -29.63
N PHE A 41 25.79 19.76 -28.47
CA PHE A 41 24.88 18.67 -28.11
C PHE A 41 23.53 18.76 -28.87
N PRO A 42 23.08 17.70 -29.57
CA PRO A 42 21.80 17.71 -30.26
C PRO A 42 20.66 17.76 -29.24
N VAL A 43 19.96 18.91 -29.18
CA VAL A 43 18.83 19.21 -28.28
C VAL A 43 17.74 18.11 -28.30
N ARG A 44 17.64 17.35 -29.40
CA ARG A 44 16.68 16.24 -29.58
C ARG A 44 16.82 15.11 -28.56
N TYR A 45 18.00 14.91 -27.96
CA TYR A 45 18.20 13.86 -26.96
C TYR A 45 17.86 14.31 -25.54
N ILE A 46 17.84 15.62 -25.29
CA ILE A 46 17.55 16.18 -23.96
C ILE A 46 16.11 15.88 -23.56
N ASP A 47 15.15 15.99 -24.49
CA ASP A 47 13.75 15.65 -24.25
C ASP A 47 13.58 14.19 -23.79
N ARG A 48 14.29 13.25 -24.42
CA ARG A 48 14.23 11.82 -24.08
C ARG A 48 14.94 11.50 -22.76
N ALA A 49 16.11 12.11 -22.53
CA ALA A 49 16.88 11.93 -21.30
C ALA A 49 16.16 12.55 -20.09
N GLY A 50 15.53 13.71 -20.26
CA GLY A 50 14.71 14.35 -19.24
C GLY A 50 13.50 13.51 -18.85
N PHE A 51 12.85 12.88 -19.82
CA PHE A 51 11.77 11.92 -19.55
C PHE A 51 12.24 10.74 -18.70
N LEU A 52 13.40 10.14 -19.03
CA LEU A 52 13.97 9.05 -18.25
C LEU A 52 14.38 9.47 -16.84
N LEU A 53 14.96 10.67 -16.68
CA LEU A 53 15.28 11.24 -15.38
C LEU A 53 14.03 11.46 -14.53
N LEU A 54 12.97 12.02 -15.12
CA LEU A 54 11.68 12.21 -14.45
C LEU A 54 11.10 10.86 -14.00
N LEU A 55 11.15 9.84 -14.85
CA LEU A 55 10.72 8.49 -14.50
C LEU A 55 11.54 7.92 -13.33
N GLY A 56 12.87 8.13 -13.33
CA GLY A 56 13.77 7.75 -12.25
C GLY A 56 13.40 8.42 -10.92
N LEU A 57 13.13 9.73 -10.94
CA LEU A 57 12.70 10.48 -9.76
C LEU A 57 11.35 9.97 -9.21
N ILE A 58 10.39 9.68 -10.10
CA ILE A 58 9.11 9.09 -9.71
C ILE A 58 9.32 7.75 -9.02
N LEU A 59 10.17 6.87 -9.57
CA LEU A 59 10.46 5.57 -8.98
C LEU A 59 11.11 5.67 -7.60
N ILE A 60 12.08 6.57 -7.43
CA ILE A 60 12.71 6.83 -6.13
C ILE A 60 11.68 7.37 -5.14
N GLY A 61 10.83 8.32 -5.59
CA GLY A 61 9.75 8.88 -4.78
C GLY A 61 8.78 7.82 -4.27
N PHE A 62 8.34 6.91 -5.14
CA PHE A 62 7.49 5.78 -4.74
C PHE A 62 8.18 4.86 -3.74
N ARG A 63 9.47 4.54 -3.94
CA ARG A 63 10.23 3.70 -2.99
C ARG A 63 10.31 4.33 -1.60
N LEU A 64 10.59 5.63 -1.50
CA LEU A 64 10.68 6.32 -0.21
C LEU A 64 9.33 6.34 0.52
N ASN A 65 8.22 6.45 -0.23
CA ASN A 65 6.88 6.42 0.36
C ASN A 65 6.48 5.01 0.84
N ALA A 66 6.90 3.96 0.13
CA ALA A 66 6.65 2.58 0.53
C ALA A 66 7.29 2.24 1.88
N GLU A 67 8.48 2.79 2.17
CA GLU A 67 9.19 2.54 3.42
C GLU A 67 8.42 3.07 4.65
N ARG A 68 7.82 4.26 4.53
CA ARG A 68 6.99 4.85 5.59
C ARG A 68 5.74 4.01 5.85
N GLN A 69 5.07 3.59 4.78
CA GLN A 69 3.88 2.74 4.85
C GLN A 69 4.23 1.37 5.46
N MET A 70 5.35 0.76 5.09
CA MET A 70 5.78 -0.52 5.63
C MET A 70 6.06 -0.46 7.13
N ARG A 71 6.61 0.65 7.63
CA ARG A 71 6.76 0.87 9.09
C ARG A 71 5.42 0.95 9.81
N GLN A 72 4.45 1.65 9.23
CA GLN A 72 3.10 1.74 9.81
C GLN A 72 2.43 0.37 9.83
N MET A 73 2.46 -0.36 8.71
CA MET A 73 1.90 -1.71 8.62
C MET A 73 2.46 -2.66 9.67
N ARG A 74 3.77 -2.60 9.94
CA ARG A 74 4.41 -3.38 11.01
C ARG A 74 3.83 -3.05 12.40
N LYS A 75 3.74 -1.77 12.75
CA LYS A 75 3.14 -1.33 14.02
C LYS A 75 1.68 -1.80 14.17
N LEU A 76 0.86 -1.63 13.13
CA LEU A 76 -0.52 -2.11 13.15
C LEU A 76 -0.60 -3.63 13.34
N THR A 77 0.29 -4.38 12.71
CA THR A 77 0.36 -5.85 12.83
C THR A 77 0.73 -6.24 14.27
N ASP A 78 1.71 -5.57 14.85
CA ASP A 78 2.11 -5.79 16.25
C ASP A 78 0.96 -5.47 17.23
N GLU A 79 0.22 -4.39 17.00
CA GLU A 79 -0.96 -4.02 17.79
C GLU A 79 -2.07 -5.08 17.72
N ILE A 80 -2.34 -5.62 16.51
CA ILE A 80 -3.30 -6.71 16.32
C ILE A 80 -2.85 -7.96 17.10
N HIS A 81 -1.58 -8.32 17.03
CA HIS A 81 -1.05 -9.48 17.76
C HIS A 81 -1.13 -9.29 19.28
N GLN A 82 -0.82 -8.10 19.78
CA GLN A 82 -0.98 -7.78 21.21
C GLN A 82 -2.44 -7.90 21.66
N LEU A 83 -3.38 -7.44 20.85
CA LEU A 83 -4.81 -7.55 21.15
C LEU A 83 -5.27 -9.02 21.18
N GLN A 84 -4.82 -9.83 20.22
CA GLN A 84 -5.09 -11.27 20.17
C GLN A 84 -4.52 -12.00 21.40
N ALA A 85 -3.30 -11.67 21.80
CA ALA A 85 -2.69 -12.23 23.01
C ALA A 85 -3.50 -11.85 24.26
N THR A 86 -3.88 -10.58 24.39
CA THR A 86 -4.67 -10.08 25.53
C THR A 86 -6.04 -10.74 25.61
N TYR A 87 -6.72 -10.91 24.47
CA TYR A 87 -7.99 -11.62 24.39
C TYR A 87 -7.85 -13.07 24.83
N THR A 88 -6.82 -13.77 24.35
CA THR A 88 -6.56 -15.18 24.70
C THR A 88 -6.30 -15.35 26.19
N ILE A 89 -5.47 -14.48 26.77
CA ILE A 89 -5.16 -14.46 28.20
C ILE A 89 -6.44 -14.19 29.01
N ARG A 90 -7.20 -13.15 28.65
CA ARG A 90 -8.44 -12.79 29.36
C ARG A 90 -9.48 -13.90 29.28
N LYS A 91 -9.62 -14.55 28.12
CA LYS A 91 -10.48 -15.71 27.93
C LYS A 91 -10.06 -16.86 28.85
N ALA A 92 -8.76 -17.14 28.95
CA ALA A 92 -8.24 -18.16 29.86
C ALA A 92 -8.57 -17.83 31.32
N HIS A 93 -8.41 -16.57 31.76
CA HIS A 93 -8.81 -16.14 33.10
C HIS A 93 -10.31 -16.30 33.35
N TYR A 94 -11.15 -15.90 32.38
CA TYR A 94 -12.60 -16.07 32.48
C TYR A 94 -12.97 -17.55 32.62
N MET A 95 -12.42 -18.42 31.77
CA MET A 95 -12.63 -19.87 31.86
C MET A 95 -12.16 -20.44 33.20
N LYS A 96 -11.03 -19.96 33.73
CA LYS A 96 -10.51 -20.36 35.04
C LYS A 96 -11.47 -19.97 36.16
N SER A 97 -11.99 -18.74 36.14
CA SER A 97 -12.94 -18.23 37.14
C SER A 97 -14.29 -18.96 37.14
N GLY A 98 -14.68 -19.56 36.00
CA GLY A 98 -15.89 -20.37 35.90
C GLY A 98 -15.73 -21.82 36.39
N LYS A 99 -14.51 -22.26 36.74
CA LYS A 99 -14.28 -23.63 37.23
C LYS A 99 -14.74 -23.77 38.68
N GLN A 100 -15.41 -24.89 38.95
CA GLN A 100 -15.84 -25.30 40.29
C GLN A 100 -14.69 -25.23 41.32
N SER A 101 -13.48 -25.67 40.93
CA SER A 101 -12.29 -25.62 41.80
C SER A 101 -11.88 -24.21 42.26
N GLU A 102 -12.17 -23.15 41.50
CA GLU A 102 -11.91 -21.77 41.92
C GLU A 102 -13.13 -21.11 42.58
N LEU A 103 -14.34 -21.57 42.26
CA LEU A 103 -15.59 -21.07 42.83
C LEU A 103 -15.85 -21.64 44.24
N ALA A 104 -15.51 -22.90 44.50
CA ALA A 104 -15.71 -23.57 45.79
C ALA A 104 -15.17 -22.80 47.00
N PRO A 105 -13.89 -22.35 47.03
CA PRO A 105 -13.38 -21.59 48.18
C PRO A 105 -14.03 -20.21 48.31
N LYS A 106 -14.43 -19.57 47.20
CA LYS A 106 -15.10 -18.26 47.21
C LYS A 106 -16.54 -18.34 47.71
N LEU A 107 -17.24 -19.42 47.35
CA LEU A 107 -18.62 -19.69 47.75
C LEU A 107 -18.70 -20.23 49.19
N GLN A 108 -17.68 -20.96 49.66
CA GLN A 108 -17.56 -21.35 51.07
C GLN A 108 -17.48 -20.14 52.01
N ALA A 109 -16.80 -19.06 51.61
CA ALA A 109 -16.79 -17.81 52.36
C ALA A 109 -18.18 -17.17 52.47
N LEU A 110 -19.12 -17.52 51.57
CA LEU A 110 -20.52 -17.10 51.57
C LEU A 110 -21.45 -18.15 52.19
N GLY A 111 -20.92 -19.22 52.79
CA GLY A 111 -21.69 -20.29 53.43
C GLY A 111 -22.32 -21.31 52.46
N LEU A 112 -21.98 -21.25 51.17
CA LEU A 112 -22.47 -22.17 50.14
C LEU A 112 -21.52 -23.36 49.99
N ILE A 113 -22.06 -24.58 50.08
CA ILE A 113 -21.31 -25.83 50.05
C ILE A 113 -21.51 -26.52 48.70
N GLU A 114 -20.44 -27.00 48.08
CA GLU A 114 -20.55 -27.75 46.83
C GLU A 114 -21.33 -29.05 47.02
N SER A 115 -22.31 -29.28 46.13
CA SER A 115 -22.98 -30.57 46.02
C SER A 115 -22.04 -31.59 45.40
N LYS A 116 -21.59 -32.56 46.20
CA LYS A 116 -20.79 -33.72 45.75
C LYS A 116 -21.66 -34.91 45.35
N GLN A 117 -22.98 -34.83 45.51
CA GLN A 117 -23.90 -35.91 45.15
C GLN A 117 -24.14 -35.90 43.65
N ALA A 118 -23.97 -37.07 43.03
CA ALA A 118 -24.31 -37.27 41.63
C ALA A 118 -25.82 -37.06 41.41
N PRO A 119 -26.23 -36.43 40.29
CA PRO A 119 -27.64 -36.21 40.01
C PRO A 119 -28.40 -37.53 39.91
N TYR A 120 -29.53 -37.62 40.59
CA TYR A 120 -30.37 -38.81 40.60
C TYR A 120 -31.16 -38.92 39.28
N ARG A 121 -31.00 -40.03 38.57
CA ARG A 121 -31.86 -40.35 37.42
C ARG A 121 -33.26 -40.71 37.92
N ILE A 122 -34.24 -39.85 37.67
CA ILE A 122 -35.63 -40.14 37.97
C ILE A 122 -36.11 -41.19 36.96
N VAL A 123 -36.35 -42.42 37.42
CA VAL A 123 -36.95 -43.47 36.61
C VAL A 123 -38.44 -43.50 36.92
N ILE A 124 -39.25 -43.01 35.98
CA ILE A 124 -40.71 -43.00 36.09
C ILE A 124 -41.17 -44.44 35.83
N LYS A 125 -41.73 -45.12 36.82
CA LYS A 125 -42.44 -46.38 36.58
C LYS A 125 -43.80 -46.05 35.93
N PRO A 126 -44.17 -46.68 34.80
CA PRO A 126 -45.50 -46.51 34.26
C PRO A 126 -46.52 -46.96 35.31
N VAL A 127 -47.51 -46.11 35.56
CA VAL A 127 -48.65 -46.39 36.43
C VAL A 127 -49.43 -47.53 35.76
N GLU A 128 -49.36 -48.75 36.31
CA GLU A 128 -50.26 -49.84 35.93
C GLU A 128 -51.69 -49.43 36.30
N LYS A 129 -52.57 -49.49 35.30
CA LYS A 129 -54.01 -49.25 35.41
C LYS A 129 -54.74 -50.52 35.82
#